data_AF-A0AAW2WI35-F1
#
_entry.id   AF-A0AAW2WI35-F1
#
_cell.length_a   1.000
_cell.length_b   1.000
_cell.length_c   1.000
_cell.angle_alpha   90.00
_cell.angle_beta   90.00
_cell.angle_gamma   90.00
#
_symmetry.space_group_name_H-M   'P 1'
#
loop_
_entity.id
_entity.type
_entity.pdbx_description
1 polymer ?
#
loop_
_entity_poly.entity_id
_entity_poly.type
_entity_poly.pdbx_seq_one_letter_code
_entity_poly.pdbx_strand_id
1 'polypeptide(L)'
;MQQDNVVGFEDEAEKLIGYLLQETQELDVVSIIGMPGLGKTTLAGKIFRDPVIKDKFPVRIWVYISQEFKMKDVFLAILRQFIRIDEDMYCKSDQELAQLVASNLEREKFLIVMDDIWTGEDWYRLETALPKSTKRGKVLITSRQVEVAQYANRNRIPHHLRLLTQDESWLLLQYEVFKKSECPPELEFLGKLIAEQCCGLPLAIVVIGVVLTIKFRAWGHMSRNVHAWTKVSENISTYLNDDPDRCMEKTIALSYDKLPYHLRACFLYLGMFPEDFEIPVQKLLRMWIAEGFVQRKVDIGLEELAENYLEELINRNLLRVDKRRSDGGVKTCRIHNMLRNFCKNEARSKKENFFQEVKMYDGEFEPSVTILENFRRLCIHSDVSKFLSSQPTVLECQLRGLPPSFKFPPKLKSLTLSYTFLDWGHISILGMLENLEVLKLKDNAFMGDCWEIGHTNLVTWVALGHHFPELRCLELHNCDELREIPIGLADAPYFRALDLCHSKLAVASAKKIQKAKEKKKEDHNDEFNYGFKLSIFPPEE
;
A
#
# COMPACT_ATOMS: atom_id res chain seq x y z
N MET A 1 12.81 -6.70 8.05
CA MET A 1 13.65 -5.81 8.87
C MET A 1 15.13 -6.03 8.54
N GLN A 2 15.64 -5.31 7.55
CA GLN A 2 17.08 -5.15 7.34
C GLN A 2 17.30 -3.73 6.83
N GLN A 3 17.76 -2.86 7.71
CA GLN A 3 18.38 -1.57 7.41
C GLN A 3 19.51 -1.45 8.42
N ASP A 4 20.55 -2.27 8.21
CA ASP A 4 21.69 -2.35 9.13
C ASP A 4 22.68 -1.21 8.95
N ASN A 5 22.50 -0.32 7.96
CA ASN A 5 23.38 0.83 7.75
C ASN A 5 22.56 2.10 7.50
N VAL A 6 22.11 2.76 8.56
CA VAL A 6 21.65 4.16 8.48
C VAL A 6 22.91 5.02 8.43
N VAL A 7 23.22 5.52 7.25
CA VAL A 7 24.39 6.38 6.97
C VAL A 7 24.06 7.82 7.36
N GLY A 8 24.90 8.43 8.20
CA GLY A 8 24.69 9.78 8.71
C GLY A 8 23.84 9.83 9.98
N PHE A 9 23.74 11.03 10.56
CA PHE A 9 23.03 11.29 11.82
C PHE A 9 23.55 10.50 13.02
N GLU A 10 24.83 10.10 13.03
CA GLU A 10 25.46 9.46 14.20
C GLU A 10 25.39 10.37 15.43
N ASP A 11 25.76 11.64 15.27
CA ASP A 11 25.69 12.68 16.29
C ASP A 11 24.27 12.93 16.80
N GLU A 12 23.29 12.99 15.89
CA GLU A 12 21.88 13.20 16.26
C GLU A 12 21.32 11.97 17.02
N ALA A 13 21.70 10.76 16.60
CA ALA A 13 21.32 9.53 17.28
C ALA A 13 21.90 9.47 18.70
N GLU A 14 23.20 9.77 18.87
CA GLU A 14 23.86 9.80 20.18
C GLU A 14 23.20 10.80 21.13
N LYS A 15 22.88 11.99 20.63
CA LYS A 15 22.19 13.04 21.40
C LYS A 15 20.81 12.58 21.88
N LEU A 16 20.01 11.99 21.00
CA LEU A 16 18.68 11.48 21.33
C LEU A 16 18.72 10.25 22.25
N ILE A 17 19.72 9.38 22.09
CA ILE A 17 19.96 8.27 23.02
C ILE A 17 20.29 8.83 24.41
N GLY A 18 21.17 9.83 24.50
CA GLY A 18 21.49 10.50 25.76
C GLY A 18 20.24 11.04 26.47
N TYR A 19 19.33 11.66 25.71
CA TYR A 19 18.02 12.10 26.19
C TYR A 19 17.13 10.99 26.72
N LEU A 20 17.08 9.84 26.04
CA LEU A 20 16.29 8.69 26.48
C LEU A 20 16.89 7.98 27.70
N LEU A 21 18.20 8.06 27.91
CA LEU A 21 18.89 7.44 29.04
C LEU A 21 18.81 8.27 30.34
N GLN A 22 18.49 9.56 30.25
CA GLN A 22 18.31 10.45 31.41
C GLN A 22 17.16 9.97 32.31
N GLU A 23 17.41 9.96 33.61
CA GLU A 23 16.39 9.64 34.61
C GLU A 23 15.43 10.82 34.79
N THR A 24 14.14 10.55 34.70
CA THR A 24 13.07 11.54 34.86
C THR A 24 12.11 11.11 35.97
N GLN A 25 11.47 12.08 36.63
CA GLN A 25 10.51 11.82 37.71
C GLN A 25 9.13 11.39 37.18
N GLU A 26 8.85 11.71 35.92
CA GLU A 26 7.60 11.44 35.21
C GLU A 26 7.89 10.88 33.82
N LEU A 27 6.82 10.45 33.12
CA LEU A 27 6.90 9.98 31.75
C LEU A 27 7.49 11.08 30.88
N ASP A 28 8.59 10.76 30.22
CA ASP A 28 9.31 11.73 29.41
C ASP A 28 9.12 11.42 27.93
N VAL A 29 8.68 12.45 27.20
CA VAL A 29 8.43 12.40 25.77
C VAL A 29 9.52 13.18 25.05
N VAL A 30 10.19 12.50 24.12
CA VAL A 30 11.20 13.05 23.21
C VAL A 30 10.58 13.15 21.82
N SER A 31 10.73 14.29 21.18
CA SER A 31 10.08 14.56 19.88
C SER A 31 11.12 14.86 18.81
N ILE A 32 11.09 14.13 17.69
CA ILE A 32 11.89 14.39 16.49
C ILE A 32 11.00 15.09 15.46
N ILE A 33 11.32 16.34 15.14
CA ILE A 33 10.55 17.20 14.24
C ILE A 33 11.35 17.51 12.98
N GLY A 34 10.67 17.59 11.84
CA GLY A 34 11.30 17.93 10.56
C GLY A 34 10.41 17.66 9.35
N MET A 35 10.82 18.17 8.20
CA MET A 35 10.08 18.04 6.95
C MET A 35 9.94 16.58 6.47
N PRO A 36 9.01 16.28 5.55
CA PRO A 36 8.90 14.96 4.92
C PRO A 36 10.22 14.53 4.25
N GLY A 37 10.53 13.23 4.26
CA GLY A 37 11.73 12.70 3.60
C GLY A 37 13.06 13.00 4.31
N LEU A 38 13.05 13.73 5.42
CA LEU A 38 14.25 14.10 6.19
C LEU A 38 14.89 12.93 6.99
N GLY A 39 14.22 11.77 7.04
CA GLY A 39 14.77 10.59 7.73
C GLY A 39 14.41 10.47 9.22
N LYS A 40 13.40 11.20 9.72
CA LYS A 40 12.92 11.10 11.12
C LYS A 40 12.65 9.65 11.57
N THR A 41 11.83 8.94 10.80
CA THR A 41 11.50 7.52 11.00
C THR A 41 12.75 6.64 10.94
N THR A 42 13.69 6.95 10.06
CA THR A 42 14.96 6.23 9.91
C THR A 42 15.84 6.41 11.15
N LEU A 43 15.95 7.64 11.67
CA LEU A 43 16.69 7.97 12.88
C LEU A 43 16.06 7.32 14.12
N ALA A 44 14.74 7.42 14.28
CA ALA A 44 14.01 6.71 15.33
C ALA A 44 14.24 5.19 15.24
N GLY A 45 14.31 4.63 14.02
CA GLY A 45 14.63 3.23 13.76
C GLY A 45 16.04 2.83 14.19
N LYS A 46 17.04 3.71 13.97
CA LYS A 46 18.43 3.55 14.43
C LYS A 46 18.45 3.48 15.96
N ILE A 47 17.83 4.46 16.63
CA ILE A 47 17.74 4.55 18.10
C ILE A 47 17.02 3.32 18.69
N PHE A 48 15.88 2.93 18.13
CA PHE A 48 15.10 1.79 18.62
C PHE A 48 15.86 0.45 18.60
N ARG A 49 16.81 0.31 17.67
CA ARG A 49 17.65 -0.88 17.49
C ARG A 49 18.99 -0.80 18.23
N ASP A 50 19.34 0.36 18.78
CA ASP A 50 20.59 0.58 19.48
C ASP A 50 20.76 -0.39 20.66
N PRO A 51 21.95 -1.02 20.84
CA PRO A 51 22.19 -1.96 21.93
C PRO A 51 21.95 -1.36 23.32
N VAL A 52 22.36 -0.11 23.55
CA VAL A 52 22.20 0.55 24.86
C VAL A 52 20.72 0.79 25.14
N ILE A 53 19.93 1.15 24.12
CA ILE A 53 18.48 1.29 24.23
C ILE A 53 17.81 -0.06 24.50
N LYS A 54 18.25 -1.14 23.82
CA LYS A 54 17.75 -2.50 24.04
C LYS A 54 17.97 -2.96 25.48
N ASP A 55 19.15 -2.70 26.03
CA ASP A 55 19.50 -3.09 27.39
C ASP A 55 18.75 -2.24 28.44
N LYS A 56 18.59 -0.93 28.17
CA LYS A 56 17.87 -0.03 29.09
C LYS A 56 16.36 -0.32 29.13
N PHE A 57 15.75 -0.66 27.98
CA PHE A 57 14.31 -0.85 27.82
C PHE A 57 13.99 -2.25 27.28
N PRO A 58 13.66 -3.22 28.16
CA PRO A 58 13.29 -4.57 27.75
C PRO A 58 12.04 -4.59 26.86
N VAL A 59 11.05 -3.76 27.22
CA VAL A 59 9.81 -3.63 26.45
C VAL A 59 9.95 -2.48 25.46
N ARG A 60 9.85 -2.77 24.17
CA ARG A 60 10.00 -1.77 23.10
C ARG A 60 8.89 -1.96 22.09
N ILE A 61 8.13 -0.90 21.83
CA ILE A 61 6.93 -0.95 21.00
C ILE A 61 7.04 0.12 19.93
N TRP A 62 6.72 -0.24 18.70
CA TRP A 62 6.65 0.71 17.58
C TRP A 62 5.24 0.76 17.03
N VAL A 63 4.67 1.95 16.98
CA VAL A 63 3.34 2.21 16.43
C VAL A 63 3.44 3.26 15.33
N TYR A 64 2.77 3.02 14.22
CA TYR A 64 2.61 3.98 13.13
C TYR A 64 1.26 4.67 13.26
N ILE A 65 1.26 6.00 13.19
CA ILE A 65 0.05 6.82 13.29
C ILE A 65 -0.22 7.42 11.91
N SER A 66 -1.30 6.98 11.27
CA SER A 66 -1.78 7.58 10.02
C SER A 66 -2.58 8.86 10.30
N GLN A 67 -2.72 9.73 9.30
CA GLN A 67 -3.55 10.94 9.40
C GLN A 67 -5.00 10.63 9.84
N GLU A 68 -5.54 9.52 9.33
CA GLU A 68 -6.82 8.97 9.75
C GLU A 68 -6.54 7.67 10.50
N PHE A 69 -6.61 7.67 11.83
CA PHE A 69 -6.38 6.48 12.65
C PHE A 69 -7.51 6.25 13.66
N LYS A 70 -7.70 4.97 14.03
CA LYS A 70 -8.59 4.58 15.13
C LYS A 70 -7.76 4.33 16.37
N MET A 71 -8.15 4.98 17.47
CA MET A 71 -7.54 4.83 18.80
C MET A 71 -7.41 3.37 19.22
N LYS A 72 -8.49 2.61 19.03
CA LYS A 72 -8.56 1.17 19.27
C LYS A 72 -7.43 0.39 18.63
N ASP A 73 -7.16 0.64 17.34
CA ASP A 73 -6.14 -0.11 16.61
C ASP A 73 -4.73 0.15 17.16
N VAL A 74 -4.47 1.38 17.57
CA VAL A 74 -3.21 1.78 18.23
C VAL A 74 -3.08 1.12 19.60
N PHE A 75 -4.11 1.17 20.43
CA PHE A 75 -4.08 0.55 21.77
C PHE A 75 -3.93 -0.96 21.70
N LEU A 76 -4.63 -1.62 20.78
CA LEU A 76 -4.45 -3.04 20.52
C LEU A 76 -3.04 -3.34 20.01
N ALA A 77 -2.46 -2.51 19.14
CA ALA A 77 -1.08 -2.68 18.69
C ALA A 77 -0.06 -2.63 19.85
N ILE A 78 -0.28 -1.77 20.84
CA ILE A 78 0.53 -1.71 22.06
C ILE A 78 0.30 -2.97 22.93
N LEU A 79 -0.96 -3.35 23.15
CA LEU A 79 -1.32 -4.49 24.00
C LEU A 79 -0.81 -5.85 23.49
N ARG A 80 -0.62 -6.01 22.16
CA ARG A 80 -0.02 -7.21 21.56
C ARG A 80 1.34 -7.57 22.15
N GLN A 81 2.05 -6.61 22.74
CA GLN A 81 3.35 -6.86 23.35
C GLN A 81 3.24 -7.56 24.73
N PHE A 82 2.09 -7.47 25.38
CA PHE A 82 1.87 -7.95 26.75
C PHE A 82 0.91 -9.13 26.82
N ILE A 83 -0.14 -9.11 26.00
CA ILE A 83 -1.24 -10.07 26.06
C ILE A 83 -1.64 -10.55 24.67
N ARG A 84 -2.22 -11.75 24.63
CA ARG A 84 -2.86 -12.28 23.42
C ARG A 84 -4.19 -11.57 23.24
N ILE A 85 -4.43 -11.04 22.05
CA ILE A 85 -5.70 -10.40 21.72
C ILE A 85 -6.74 -11.47 21.39
N ASP A 86 -7.89 -11.39 22.04
CA ASP A 86 -9.09 -12.19 21.78
C ASP A 86 -10.23 -11.34 21.19
N GLU A 87 -11.36 -11.97 20.87
CA GLU A 87 -12.54 -11.29 20.31
C GLU A 87 -13.19 -10.32 21.32
N ASP A 88 -13.15 -10.63 22.62
CA ASP A 88 -13.70 -9.78 23.68
C ASP A 88 -12.98 -8.44 23.77
N MET A 89 -11.67 -8.40 23.50
CA MET A 89 -10.91 -7.16 23.40
C MET A 89 -11.38 -6.24 22.27
N TYR A 90 -11.94 -6.81 21.19
CA TYR A 90 -12.55 -6.01 20.12
C TYR A 90 -13.94 -5.48 20.49
N CYS A 91 -14.54 -5.93 21.58
CA CYS A 91 -15.79 -5.38 22.12
C CYS A 91 -15.56 -4.27 23.16
N LYS A 92 -14.34 -4.14 23.71
CA LYS A 92 -13.98 -3.11 24.70
C LYS A 92 -14.01 -1.71 24.12
N SER A 93 -14.39 -0.74 24.94
CA SER A 93 -14.32 0.69 24.65
C SER A 93 -12.87 1.19 24.62
N ASP A 94 -12.64 2.34 23.98
CA ASP A 94 -11.31 2.97 23.94
C ASP A 94 -10.77 3.29 25.35
N GLN A 95 -11.65 3.66 26.30
CA GLN A 95 -11.27 3.93 27.68
C GLN A 95 -10.81 2.67 28.43
N GLU A 96 -11.52 1.55 28.25
CA GLU A 96 -11.11 0.28 28.87
C GLU A 96 -9.78 -0.22 28.30
N LEU A 97 -9.59 -0.06 26.99
CA LEU A 97 -8.32 -0.40 26.34
C LEU A 97 -7.18 0.51 26.82
N ALA A 98 -7.42 1.81 26.98
CA ALA A 98 -6.45 2.77 27.52
C ALA A 98 -6.03 2.40 28.95
N GLN A 99 -6.97 2.05 29.82
CA GLN A 99 -6.68 1.59 31.18
C GLN A 99 -5.85 0.30 31.21
N LEU A 100 -6.15 -0.63 30.30
CA LEU A 100 -5.40 -1.87 30.18
C LEU A 100 -3.98 -1.62 29.68
N VAL A 101 -3.79 -0.73 28.71
CA VAL A 101 -2.47 -0.30 28.24
C VAL A 101 -1.67 0.30 29.39
N ALA A 102 -2.23 1.29 30.10
CA ALA A 102 -1.57 1.95 31.22
C ALA A 102 -1.14 0.95 32.31
N SER A 103 -2.05 0.07 32.73
CA SER A 103 -1.80 -0.93 33.80
C SER A 103 -0.67 -1.91 33.47
N ASN A 104 -0.51 -2.28 32.19
CA ASN A 104 0.59 -3.14 31.75
C ASN A 104 1.90 -2.36 31.66
N LEU A 105 1.87 -1.13 31.14
CA LEU A 105 3.04 -0.28 31.00
C LEU A 105 3.65 0.14 32.35
N GLU A 106 2.84 0.37 33.39
CA GLU A 106 3.33 0.74 34.72
C GLU A 106 4.25 -0.31 35.36
N ARG A 107 4.06 -1.58 35.03
CA ARG A 107 4.81 -2.71 35.60
C ARG A 107 6.18 -2.88 34.93
N GLU A 108 6.33 -2.33 33.74
CA GLU A 108 7.46 -2.59 32.87
C GLU A 108 8.33 -1.35 32.68
N LYS A 109 9.56 -1.58 32.19
CA LYS A 109 10.43 -0.51 31.73
C LYS A 109 10.40 -0.48 30.22
N PHE A 110 9.86 0.60 29.64
CA PHE A 110 9.44 0.61 28.25
C PHE A 110 9.92 1.81 27.46
N LEU A 111 10.06 1.60 26.16
CA LEU A 111 10.16 2.66 25.15
C LEU A 111 9.06 2.45 24.10
N ILE A 112 8.20 3.45 23.91
CA ILE A 112 7.22 3.47 22.82
C ILE A 112 7.68 4.46 21.77
N VAL A 113 7.76 4.02 20.51
CA VAL A 113 7.92 4.90 19.35
C VAL A 113 6.55 5.10 18.71
N MET A 114 6.10 6.36 18.64
CA MET A 114 4.90 6.75 17.89
C MET A 114 5.31 7.54 16.66
N ASP A 115 5.22 6.91 15.50
CA ASP A 115 5.77 7.43 14.25
C ASP A 115 4.69 8.17 13.43
N ASP A 116 5.03 9.38 12.99
CA ASP A 116 4.28 10.32 12.15
C ASP A 116 2.98 10.86 12.78
N ILE A 117 3.04 11.38 14.00
CA ILE A 117 1.88 12.06 14.63
C ILE A 117 1.59 13.38 13.90
N TRP A 118 0.32 13.60 13.55
CA TRP A 118 -0.09 14.72 12.71
C TRP A 118 -0.43 15.98 13.51
N THR A 119 -1.31 15.90 14.50
CA THR A 119 -1.81 17.07 15.25
C THR A 119 -1.65 16.94 16.76
N GLY A 120 -1.72 18.06 17.47
CA GLY A 120 -1.71 18.08 18.94
C GLY A 120 -2.90 17.33 19.56
N GLU A 121 -4.06 17.37 18.88
CA GLU A 121 -5.26 16.63 19.28
C GLU A 121 -5.05 15.11 19.17
N ASP A 122 -4.40 14.64 18.10
CA ASP A 122 -4.06 13.22 17.94
C ASP A 122 -3.18 12.73 19.09
N TRP A 123 -2.20 13.55 19.49
CA TRP A 123 -1.38 13.27 20.67
C TRP A 123 -2.24 13.21 21.95
N TYR A 124 -3.09 14.21 22.20
CA TYR A 124 -3.92 14.26 23.41
C TYR A 124 -4.78 13.00 23.56
N ARG A 125 -5.37 12.54 22.46
CA ARG A 125 -6.13 11.29 22.42
C ARG A 125 -5.23 10.10 22.79
N LEU A 126 -4.07 9.95 22.16
CA LEU A 126 -3.14 8.83 22.40
C LEU A 126 -2.54 8.82 23.81
N GLU A 127 -2.23 9.98 24.39
CA GLU A 127 -1.64 10.13 25.72
C GLU A 127 -2.55 9.56 26.83
N THR A 128 -3.86 9.48 26.60
CA THR A 128 -4.82 8.92 27.59
C THR A 128 -4.51 7.48 28.01
N ALA A 129 -3.80 6.71 27.18
CA ALA A 129 -3.39 5.34 27.49
C ALA A 129 -2.01 5.23 28.16
N LEU A 130 -1.28 6.33 28.30
CA LEU A 130 0.08 6.34 28.81
C LEU A 130 0.11 6.67 30.31
N PRO A 131 0.86 5.93 31.13
CA PRO A 131 0.96 6.22 32.55
C PRO A 131 1.82 7.46 32.79
N LYS A 132 1.24 8.52 33.38
CA LYS A 132 1.91 9.83 33.53
C LYS A 132 2.99 9.83 34.62
N SER A 133 2.68 9.21 35.77
CA SER A 133 3.55 9.23 36.96
C SER A 133 4.55 8.07 36.99
N THR A 134 5.13 7.70 35.84
CA THR A 134 6.14 6.62 35.76
C THR A 134 7.54 7.16 35.49
N LYS A 135 8.52 6.64 36.22
CA LYS A 135 9.96 6.87 35.96
C LYS A 135 10.57 5.83 35.01
N ARG A 136 9.77 4.83 34.62
CA ARG A 136 10.22 3.63 33.91
C ARG A 136 9.93 3.67 32.41
N GLY A 137 9.12 4.63 31.97
CA GLY A 137 8.71 4.78 30.57
C GLY A 137 9.40 5.93 29.86
N LYS A 138 9.67 5.76 28.57
CA LYS A 138 9.99 6.84 27.64
C LYS A 138 9.12 6.73 26.39
N VAL A 139 8.80 7.87 25.80
CA VAL A 139 8.09 7.93 24.50
C VAL A 139 8.94 8.71 23.53
N LEU A 140 9.16 8.15 22.34
CA LEU A 140 9.80 8.84 21.23
C LEU A 140 8.74 9.08 20.15
N ILE A 141 8.49 10.33 19.82
CA ILE A 141 7.56 10.67 18.74
C ILE A 141 8.30 11.22 17.54
N THR A 142 7.80 10.94 16.34
CA THR A 142 8.21 11.64 15.13
C THR A 142 7.02 12.43 14.61
N SER A 143 7.25 13.67 14.18
CA SER A 143 6.19 14.51 13.59
C SER A 143 6.77 15.50 12.59
N ARG A 144 5.89 16.00 11.72
CA ARG A 144 6.18 17.11 10.80
C ARG A 144 5.86 18.47 11.43
N GLN A 145 5.02 18.49 12.46
CA GLN A 145 4.51 19.71 13.07
C GLN A 145 5.17 19.95 14.43
N VAL A 146 5.78 21.13 14.59
CA VAL A 146 6.43 21.54 15.85
C VAL A 146 5.42 21.58 16.99
N GLU A 147 4.19 21.97 16.69
CA GLU A 147 3.07 22.05 17.62
C GLU A 147 2.88 20.73 18.39
N VAL A 148 2.91 19.58 17.70
CA VAL A 148 2.76 18.25 18.32
C VAL A 148 3.76 18.04 19.45
N ALA A 149 5.01 18.46 19.25
CA ALA A 149 6.04 18.32 20.29
C ALA A 149 5.78 19.21 21.50
N GLN A 150 5.22 20.41 21.30
CA GLN A 150 4.85 21.32 22.38
C GLN A 150 3.69 20.77 23.22
N TYR A 151 2.71 20.12 22.57
CA TYR A 151 1.65 19.40 23.28
C TYR A 151 2.20 18.20 24.05
N ALA A 152 3.11 17.44 23.45
CA ALA A 152 3.67 16.23 24.04
C ALA A 152 4.55 16.50 25.26
N ASN A 153 5.36 17.57 25.24
CA ASN A 153 6.20 17.95 26.36
C ASN A 153 6.55 19.45 26.34
N ARG A 154 5.80 20.27 27.07
CA ARG A 154 6.01 21.73 27.14
C ARG A 154 7.37 22.13 27.74
N ASN A 155 7.96 21.26 28.55
CA ASN A 155 9.20 21.56 29.26
C ASN A 155 10.45 21.13 28.47
N ARG A 156 10.27 20.45 27.33
CA ARG A 156 11.37 19.95 26.50
C ARG A 156 11.38 20.64 25.15
N ILE A 157 12.55 21.12 24.76
CA ILE A 157 12.75 21.66 23.42
C ILE A 157 12.66 20.51 22.41
N PRO A 158 11.79 20.61 21.38
CA PRO A 158 11.71 19.60 20.33
C PRO A 158 13.06 19.43 19.62
N HIS A 159 13.40 18.19 19.27
CA HIS A 159 14.59 17.92 18.49
C HIS A 159 14.30 18.15 17.01
N HIS A 160 14.69 19.31 16.49
CA HIS A 160 14.62 19.61 15.06
C HIS A 160 15.73 18.86 14.33
N LEU A 161 15.35 17.84 13.56
CA LEU A 161 16.29 17.08 12.76
C LEU A 161 16.88 17.99 11.68
N ARG A 162 18.21 18.04 11.59
CA ARG A 162 18.93 18.79 10.56
C ARG A 162 18.92 18.05 9.21
N LEU A 163 19.24 18.77 8.14
CA LEU A 163 19.61 18.17 6.86
C LEU A 163 20.97 17.45 6.99
N LEU A 164 21.24 16.51 6.10
CA LEU A 164 22.55 15.89 6.01
C LEU A 164 23.61 16.93 5.62
N THR A 165 24.78 16.81 6.21
CA THR A 165 25.97 17.54 5.77
C THR A 165 26.37 17.09 4.37
N GLN A 166 27.24 17.85 3.70
CA GLN A 166 27.74 17.48 2.37
C GLN A 166 28.46 16.14 2.39
N ASP A 167 29.23 15.86 3.43
CA ASP A 167 29.96 14.61 3.60
C ASP A 167 29.01 13.43 3.85
N GLU A 168 28.01 13.58 4.73
CA GLU A 168 26.99 12.54 4.94
C GLU A 168 26.15 12.31 3.69
N SER A 169 25.86 13.38 2.93
CA SER A 169 25.10 13.30 1.68
C SER A 169 25.86 12.53 0.62
N TRP A 170 27.16 12.80 0.48
CA TRP A 170 28.03 12.06 -0.41
C TRP A 170 28.16 10.60 0.02
N LEU A 171 28.35 10.35 1.32
CA LEU A 171 28.45 9.00 1.87
C LEU A 171 27.17 8.18 1.60
N LEU A 172 26.00 8.79 1.79
CA LEU A 172 24.72 8.17 1.47
C LEU A 172 24.60 7.89 -0.03
N LEU A 173 24.94 8.85 -0.90
CA LEU A 173 24.89 8.65 -2.35
C LEU A 173 25.81 7.53 -2.81
N GLN A 174 27.04 7.52 -2.30
CA GLN A 174 28.03 6.49 -2.59
C GLN A 174 27.50 5.12 -2.16
N TYR A 175 26.94 5.03 -0.95
CA TYR A 175 26.33 3.80 -0.47
C TYR A 175 25.17 3.36 -1.36
N GLU A 176 24.32 4.29 -1.83
CA GLU A 176 23.18 3.93 -2.65
C GLU A 176 23.58 3.37 -4.02
N VAL A 177 24.58 4.00 -4.66
CA VAL A 177 25.03 3.65 -6.01
C VAL A 177 25.95 2.43 -6.03
N PHE A 178 26.95 2.41 -5.15
CA PHE A 178 28.04 1.42 -5.18
C PHE A 178 27.90 0.33 -4.11
N LYS A 179 26.94 0.49 -3.19
CA LYS A 179 26.75 -0.38 -2.02
C LYS A 179 28.03 -0.41 -1.17
N LYS A 180 28.69 -1.57 -1.08
CA LYS A 180 29.97 -1.73 -0.34
C LYS A 180 31.21 -1.57 -1.22
N SER A 181 31.04 -1.25 -2.50
CA SER A 181 32.16 -1.10 -3.43
C SER A 181 32.68 0.33 -3.42
N GLU A 182 33.96 0.51 -3.72
CA GLU A 182 34.54 1.85 -3.86
C GLU A 182 33.98 2.57 -5.10
N CYS A 183 33.87 3.90 -5.00
CA CYS A 183 33.49 4.76 -6.12
C CYS A 183 34.68 4.89 -7.07
N PRO A 184 34.51 4.70 -8.39
CA PRO A 184 35.55 5.00 -9.36
C PRO A 184 36.00 6.47 -9.26
N PRO A 185 37.31 6.77 -9.25
CA PRO A 185 37.82 8.14 -9.10
C PRO A 185 37.25 9.12 -10.14
N GLU A 186 36.97 8.64 -11.35
CA GLU A 186 36.42 9.46 -12.44
C GLU A 186 35.00 9.95 -12.18
N LEU A 187 34.25 9.28 -11.30
CA LEU A 187 32.88 9.63 -10.93
C LEU A 187 32.78 10.36 -9.59
N GLU A 188 33.85 10.37 -8.79
CA GLU A 188 33.84 10.93 -7.44
C GLU A 188 33.49 12.42 -7.43
N PHE A 189 34.13 13.21 -8.30
CA PHE A 189 33.85 14.64 -8.41
C PHE A 189 32.38 14.91 -8.81
N LEU A 190 31.88 14.19 -9.82
CA LEU A 190 30.48 14.31 -10.27
C LEU A 190 29.51 13.85 -9.17
N GLY A 191 29.86 12.81 -8.43
CA GLY A 191 29.07 12.30 -7.32
C GLY A 191 28.93 13.30 -6.17
N LYS A 192 30.04 13.91 -5.76
CA LYS A 192 30.05 14.99 -4.75
C LYS A 192 29.22 16.18 -5.20
N LEU A 193 29.36 16.60 -6.46
CA LEU A 193 28.56 17.68 -7.04
C LEU A 193 27.06 17.36 -7.02
N ILE A 194 26.68 16.14 -7.43
CA ILE A 194 25.28 15.69 -7.42
C ILE A 194 24.73 15.62 -5.98
N ALA A 195 25.51 15.12 -5.02
CA ALA A 195 25.12 15.06 -3.62
C ALA A 195 24.89 16.46 -3.03
N GLU A 196 25.76 17.42 -3.36
CA GLU A 196 25.60 18.83 -2.97
C GLU A 196 24.32 19.44 -3.55
N GLN A 197 24.04 19.15 -4.83
CA GLN A 197 22.79 19.56 -5.48
C GLN A 197 21.53 18.98 -4.80
N CYS A 198 21.62 17.87 -4.06
CA CYS A 198 20.47 17.32 -3.32
C CYS A 198 20.12 18.10 -2.04
N CYS A 199 20.86 19.17 -1.71
CA CYS A 199 20.62 20.05 -0.57
C CYS A 199 20.48 19.32 0.78
N GLY A 200 21.19 18.20 0.95
CA GLY A 200 21.20 17.45 2.20
C GLY A 200 19.92 16.68 2.54
N LEU A 201 18.95 16.56 1.60
CA LEU A 201 17.71 15.82 1.85
C LEU A 201 17.92 14.31 1.57
N PRO A 202 17.83 13.42 2.58
CA PRO A 202 18.13 11.99 2.41
C PRO A 202 17.32 11.33 1.30
N LEU A 203 16.01 11.61 1.22
CA LEU A 203 15.15 10.98 0.23
C LEU A 203 15.48 11.41 -1.21
N ALA A 204 15.88 12.67 -1.43
CA ALA A 204 16.32 13.13 -2.75
C ALA A 204 17.60 12.39 -3.19
N ILE A 205 18.56 12.26 -2.28
CA ILE A 205 19.82 11.55 -2.49
C ILE A 205 19.56 10.08 -2.85
N VAL A 206 18.68 9.41 -2.10
CA VAL A 206 18.30 8.02 -2.35
C VAL A 206 17.67 7.85 -3.74
N VAL A 207 16.75 8.74 -4.13
CA VAL A 207 16.10 8.68 -5.44
C VAL A 207 17.10 8.94 -6.58
N ILE A 208 18.01 9.89 -6.43
CA ILE A 208 19.05 10.17 -7.43
C ILE A 208 20.06 9.02 -7.50
N GLY A 209 20.45 8.44 -6.36
CA GLY A 209 21.29 7.26 -6.30
C GLY A 209 20.72 6.09 -7.12
N VAL A 210 19.40 5.90 -7.08
CA VAL A 210 18.71 4.89 -7.90
C VAL A 210 18.83 5.19 -9.39
N VAL A 211 18.62 6.45 -9.81
CA VAL A 211 18.77 6.88 -11.21
C VAL A 211 20.20 6.63 -11.71
N LEU A 212 21.20 6.97 -10.88
CA LEU A 212 22.61 6.75 -11.19
C LEU A 212 22.95 5.25 -11.27
N THR A 213 22.42 4.42 -10.37
CA THR A 213 22.63 2.96 -10.36
C THR A 213 22.17 2.31 -11.66
N ILE A 214 20.98 2.70 -12.16
CA ILE A 214 20.43 2.18 -13.42
C ILE A 214 21.36 2.51 -14.59
N LYS A 215 21.84 3.75 -14.66
CA LYS A 215 22.74 4.17 -15.75
C LYS A 215 24.11 3.52 -15.66
N PHE A 216 24.65 3.40 -14.46
CA PHE A 216 25.96 2.79 -14.20
C PHE A 216 26.01 1.33 -14.67
N ARG A 217 24.96 0.55 -14.42
CA ARG A 217 24.86 -0.86 -14.83
C ARG A 217 24.62 -1.04 -16.33
N ALA A 218 23.88 -0.13 -16.95
CA ALA A 218 23.44 -0.30 -18.33
C ALA A 218 24.56 -0.10 -19.37
N TRP A 219 25.60 0.70 -19.07
CA TRP A 219 26.45 1.28 -20.11
C TRP A 219 27.86 0.69 -20.24
N GLY A 220 28.29 -0.17 -19.32
CA GLY A 220 29.47 -1.06 -19.42
C GLY A 220 30.85 -0.39 -19.59
N HIS A 221 30.91 0.87 -19.99
CA HIS A 221 32.12 1.61 -20.33
C HIS A 221 32.20 2.92 -19.55
N MET A 222 33.37 3.24 -18.98
CA MET A 222 33.53 4.36 -18.04
C MET A 222 33.18 5.72 -18.64
N SER A 223 33.63 6.01 -19.87
CA SER A 223 33.34 7.29 -20.55
C SER A 223 31.84 7.56 -20.73
N ARG A 224 31.07 6.48 -20.89
CA ARG A 224 29.62 6.49 -21.03
C ARG A 224 28.94 6.77 -19.68
N ASN A 225 29.46 6.21 -18.59
CA ASN A 225 29.00 6.51 -17.23
C ASN A 225 29.27 7.96 -16.83
N VAL A 226 30.46 8.50 -17.15
CA VAL A 226 30.80 9.91 -16.92
C VAL A 226 29.80 10.82 -17.63
N HIS A 227 29.56 10.63 -18.93
CA HIS A 227 28.58 11.42 -19.68
C HIS A 227 27.16 11.32 -19.10
N ALA A 228 26.76 10.12 -18.67
CA ALA A 228 25.46 9.89 -18.06
C ALA A 228 25.27 10.63 -16.72
N TRP A 229 26.33 10.72 -15.90
CA TRP A 229 26.35 11.44 -14.63
C TRP A 229 26.38 12.95 -14.84
N THR A 230 27.18 13.44 -15.80
CA THR A 230 27.18 14.85 -16.21
C THR A 230 25.77 15.30 -16.59
N LYS A 231 25.08 14.53 -17.43
CA LYS A 231 23.70 14.83 -17.83
C LYS A 231 22.72 14.83 -16.63
N VAL A 232 22.95 13.99 -15.62
CA VAL A 232 22.12 14.01 -14.40
C VAL A 232 22.38 15.29 -13.61
N SER A 233 23.64 15.68 -13.42
CA SER A 233 24.00 16.93 -12.73
C SER A 233 23.48 18.19 -13.43
N GLU A 234 23.56 18.23 -14.76
CA GLU A 234 22.98 19.32 -15.58
C GLU A 234 21.47 19.39 -15.41
N ASN A 235 20.77 18.25 -15.53
CA ASN A 235 19.33 18.19 -15.37
C ASN A 235 18.91 18.62 -13.96
N ILE A 236 19.57 18.11 -12.93
CA ILE A 236 19.29 18.45 -11.52
C ILE A 236 19.34 19.97 -11.33
N SER A 237 20.37 20.66 -11.86
CA SER A 237 20.49 22.12 -11.78
C SER A 237 19.29 22.88 -12.39
N THR A 238 18.65 22.35 -13.42
CA THR A 238 17.45 22.98 -14.03
C THR A 238 16.18 22.83 -13.18
N TYR A 239 16.13 21.83 -12.30
CA TYR A 239 14.96 21.52 -11.47
C TYR A 239 15.01 22.19 -10.08
N LEU A 240 16.22 22.50 -9.59
CA LEU A 240 16.50 22.95 -8.22
C LEU A 240 16.49 24.47 -7.99
N ASN A 241 16.24 25.29 -9.01
CA ASN A 241 16.12 26.75 -8.84
C ASN A 241 14.83 27.19 -8.10
N ASP A 242 14.16 26.26 -7.39
CA ASP A 242 12.89 26.44 -6.68
C ASP A 242 12.92 25.74 -5.31
N ASP A 243 11.99 26.14 -4.42
CA ASP A 243 11.65 25.58 -3.10
C ASP A 243 12.02 24.09 -2.86
N PRO A 244 12.63 23.72 -1.71
CA PRO A 244 12.92 22.33 -1.30
C PRO A 244 11.81 21.31 -1.55
N ASP A 245 10.53 21.68 -1.39
CA ASP A 245 9.40 20.77 -1.63
C ASP A 245 9.21 20.46 -3.12
N ARG A 246 9.47 21.44 -4.01
CA ARG A 246 9.42 21.27 -5.48
C ARG A 246 10.62 20.48 -6.01
N CYS A 247 11.78 20.63 -5.38
CA CYS A 247 12.97 19.83 -5.66
C CYS A 247 12.67 18.33 -5.55
N MET A 248 11.94 17.93 -4.49
CA MET A 248 11.61 16.54 -4.23
C MET A 248 10.66 15.97 -5.27
N GLU A 249 9.59 16.68 -5.62
CA GLU A 249 8.62 16.23 -6.63
C GLU A 249 9.28 16.03 -8.00
N LYS A 250 10.11 16.99 -8.43
CA LYS A 250 10.85 16.91 -9.70
C LYS A 250 11.86 15.74 -9.71
N THR A 251 12.47 15.45 -8.56
CA THR A 251 13.42 14.32 -8.42
C THR A 251 12.72 12.96 -8.52
N ILE A 252 11.54 12.81 -7.90
CA ILE A 252 10.72 11.59 -8.04
C ILE A 252 10.25 11.42 -9.49
N ALA A 253 9.81 12.51 -10.13
CA ALA A 253 9.39 12.50 -11.52
C ALA A 253 10.48 11.97 -12.47
N LEU A 254 11.74 12.38 -12.25
CA LEU A 254 12.88 11.88 -13.03
C LEU A 254 13.09 10.38 -12.86
N SER A 255 12.94 9.85 -11.64
CA SER A 255 13.05 8.40 -11.39
C SER A 255 11.90 7.64 -12.04
N TYR A 256 10.67 8.17 -11.94
CA TYR A 256 9.48 7.61 -12.58
C TYR A 256 9.58 7.56 -14.11
N ASP A 257 10.05 8.64 -14.74
CA ASP A 257 10.25 8.69 -16.20
C ASP A 257 11.29 7.67 -16.70
N LYS A 258 12.17 7.18 -15.82
CA LYS A 258 13.15 6.14 -16.13
C LYS A 258 12.71 4.73 -15.71
N LEU A 259 11.51 4.57 -15.14
CA LEU A 259 10.96 3.24 -14.89
C LEU A 259 10.59 2.56 -16.22
N PRO A 260 10.94 1.27 -16.38
CA PRO A 260 10.42 0.44 -17.47
C PRO A 260 8.90 0.49 -17.53
N TYR A 261 8.33 0.47 -18.73
CA TYR A 261 6.89 0.60 -18.96
C TYR A 261 6.07 -0.41 -18.12
N HIS A 262 6.54 -1.66 -18.01
CA HIS A 262 5.87 -2.71 -17.25
C HIS A 262 5.84 -2.46 -15.72
N LEU A 263 6.77 -1.67 -15.17
CA LEU A 263 6.80 -1.34 -13.75
C LEU A 263 6.01 -0.08 -13.41
N ARG A 264 5.75 0.81 -14.38
CA ARG A 264 5.05 2.08 -14.13
C ARG A 264 3.65 1.84 -13.59
N ALA A 265 2.88 0.95 -14.22
CA ALA A 265 1.54 0.60 -13.76
C ALA A 265 1.55 -0.01 -12.35
N CYS A 266 2.49 -0.94 -12.08
CA CYS A 266 2.68 -1.52 -10.75
C CYS A 266 3.02 -0.46 -9.69
N PHE A 267 3.90 0.49 -10.03
CA PHE A 267 4.29 1.57 -9.12
C PHE A 267 3.16 2.57 -8.85
N LEU A 268 2.45 3.03 -9.89
CA LEU A 268 1.27 3.89 -9.72
C LEU A 268 0.19 3.21 -8.89
N TYR A 269 -0.02 1.90 -9.06
CA TYR A 269 -1.01 1.13 -8.31
C TYR A 269 -0.76 1.16 -6.80
N LEU A 270 0.49 1.28 -6.35
CA LEU A 270 0.82 1.41 -4.93
C LEU A 270 0.24 2.70 -4.31
N GLY A 271 -0.03 3.71 -5.13
CA GLY A 271 -0.70 4.95 -4.72
C GLY A 271 -2.14 4.74 -4.21
N MET A 272 -2.76 3.59 -4.54
CA MET A 272 -4.11 3.22 -4.09
C MET A 272 -4.14 2.70 -2.65
N PHE A 273 -3.02 2.36 -2.03
CA PHE A 273 -3.05 1.94 -0.63
C PHE A 273 -3.17 3.15 0.31
N PRO A 274 -3.75 3.00 1.52
CA PRO A 274 -3.75 4.05 2.53
C PRO A 274 -2.33 4.50 2.90
N GLU A 275 -2.23 5.68 3.50
CA GLU A 275 -0.95 6.16 4.03
C GLU A 275 -0.44 5.20 5.11
N ASP A 276 0.86 4.93 5.09
CA ASP A 276 1.50 4.03 6.06
C ASP A 276 0.91 2.60 6.17
N PHE A 277 0.16 2.17 5.16
CA PHE A 277 -0.41 0.83 5.15
C PHE A 277 0.68 -0.25 4.98
N GLU A 278 0.69 -1.24 5.87
CA GLU A 278 1.53 -2.43 5.71
C GLU A 278 0.92 -3.34 4.63
N ILE A 279 1.43 -3.25 3.40
CA ILE A 279 0.90 -3.96 2.23
C ILE A 279 1.34 -5.43 2.28
N PRO A 280 0.40 -6.39 2.33
CA PRO A 280 0.73 -7.80 2.19
C PRO A 280 1.17 -8.11 0.75
N VAL A 281 2.41 -8.59 0.59
CA VAL A 281 3.02 -8.75 -0.73
C VAL A 281 2.23 -9.72 -1.61
N GLN A 282 1.87 -10.90 -1.11
CA GLN A 282 1.13 -11.88 -1.91
C GLN A 282 -0.19 -11.32 -2.46
N LYS A 283 -0.89 -10.47 -1.69
CA LYS A 283 -2.11 -9.79 -2.16
C LYS A 283 -1.79 -8.77 -3.24
N LEU A 284 -0.74 -7.97 -3.05
CA LEU A 284 -0.27 -7.00 -4.04
C LEU A 284 0.06 -7.64 -5.39
N LEU A 285 0.81 -8.74 -5.39
CA LEU A 285 1.19 -9.45 -6.61
C LEU A 285 -0.03 -10.00 -7.34
N ARG A 286 -0.97 -10.61 -6.60
CA ARG A 286 -2.25 -11.08 -7.16
C ARG A 286 -3.07 -9.94 -7.76
N MET A 287 -3.09 -8.77 -7.13
CA MET A 287 -3.74 -7.59 -7.69
C MET A 287 -3.07 -7.14 -8.99
N TRP A 288 -1.74 -7.06 -9.06
CA TRP A 288 -1.02 -6.69 -10.29
C TRP A 288 -1.25 -7.68 -11.44
N ILE A 289 -1.22 -8.98 -11.15
CA ILE A 289 -1.52 -10.02 -12.14
C ILE A 289 -2.94 -9.85 -12.66
N ALA A 290 -3.90 -9.71 -11.76
CA ALA A 290 -5.31 -9.61 -12.13
C ALA A 290 -5.69 -8.25 -12.75
N GLU A 291 -4.87 -7.21 -12.61
CA GLU A 291 -4.99 -5.97 -13.39
C GLU A 291 -4.33 -6.08 -14.78
N GLY A 292 -3.64 -7.18 -15.06
CA GLY A 292 -2.95 -7.41 -16.33
C GLY A 292 -1.63 -6.64 -16.45
N PHE A 293 -1.08 -6.11 -15.35
CA PHE A 293 0.22 -5.43 -15.38
C PHE A 293 1.37 -6.42 -15.59
N VAL A 294 1.15 -7.67 -15.20
CA VAL A 294 2.10 -8.78 -15.36
C VAL A 294 1.63 -9.64 -16.52
N GLN A 295 2.33 -9.54 -17.66
CA GLN A 295 2.01 -10.31 -18.87
C GLN A 295 2.87 -11.56 -18.96
N ARG A 296 2.24 -12.69 -19.30
CA ARG A 296 2.87 -14.02 -19.34
C ARG A 296 4.03 -14.04 -20.34
N LYS A 297 5.21 -14.46 -19.87
CA LYS A 297 6.36 -14.81 -20.71
C LYS A 297 6.44 -16.34 -20.84
N VAL A 298 7.08 -16.83 -21.90
CA VAL A 298 7.07 -18.27 -22.27
C VAL A 298 7.69 -19.16 -21.18
N ASP A 299 8.63 -18.63 -20.39
CA ASP A 299 9.50 -19.43 -19.52
C ASP A 299 9.38 -19.11 -18.01
N ILE A 300 8.51 -18.18 -17.59
CA ILE A 300 8.41 -17.72 -16.19
C ILE A 300 6.94 -17.66 -15.76
N GLY A 301 6.65 -18.15 -14.54
CA GLY A 301 5.31 -18.05 -13.94
C GLY A 301 4.88 -16.61 -13.68
N LEU A 302 3.56 -16.34 -13.66
CA LEU A 302 3.05 -14.98 -13.44
C LEU A 302 3.39 -14.46 -12.03
N GLU A 303 3.32 -15.32 -11.00
CA GLU A 303 3.67 -14.93 -9.63
C GLU A 303 5.17 -14.67 -9.49
N GLU A 304 6.02 -15.51 -10.06
CA GLU A 304 7.47 -15.32 -10.09
C GLU A 304 7.85 -14.03 -10.85
N LEU A 305 7.20 -13.75 -11.98
CA LEU A 305 7.41 -12.52 -12.72
C LEU A 305 6.94 -11.29 -11.93
N ALA A 306 5.84 -11.39 -11.18
CA ALA A 306 5.35 -10.33 -10.32
C ALA A 306 6.29 -10.10 -9.11
N GLU A 307 6.82 -11.16 -8.50
CA GLU A 307 7.83 -11.09 -7.44
C GLU A 307 9.09 -10.38 -7.97
N ASN A 308 9.55 -10.71 -9.17
CA ASN A 308 10.68 -10.03 -9.82
C ASN A 308 10.42 -8.52 -10.01
N TYR A 309 9.21 -8.12 -10.41
CA TYR A 309 8.84 -6.71 -10.54
C TYR A 309 8.85 -5.99 -9.18
N LEU A 310 8.35 -6.65 -8.13
CA LEU A 310 8.37 -6.11 -6.77
C LEU A 310 9.80 -5.94 -6.27
N GLU A 311 10.65 -6.96 -6.46
CA GLU A 311 12.06 -6.89 -6.09
C GLU A 311 12.77 -5.77 -6.84
N GLU A 312 12.46 -5.55 -8.11
CA GLU A 312 13.03 -4.43 -8.86
C GLU A 312 12.61 -3.07 -8.27
N LEU A 313 11.35 -2.90 -7.89
CA LEU A 313 10.87 -1.67 -7.23
C LEU A 313 11.53 -1.46 -5.85
N ILE A 314 11.75 -2.54 -5.09
CA ILE A 314 12.46 -2.51 -3.81
C ILE A 314 13.94 -2.16 -4.01
N ASN A 315 14.60 -2.79 -4.99
CA ASN A 315 16.00 -2.53 -5.35
C ASN A 315 16.21 -1.09 -5.87
N ARG A 316 15.14 -0.47 -6.38
CA ARG A 316 15.06 0.94 -6.74
C ARG A 316 14.67 1.86 -5.57
N ASN A 317 14.66 1.37 -4.33
CA ASN A 317 14.28 2.09 -3.11
C ASN A 317 12.91 2.79 -3.20
N LEU A 318 12.01 2.32 -4.08
CA LEU A 318 10.66 2.87 -4.21
C LEU A 318 9.69 2.28 -3.18
N LEU A 319 10.08 1.14 -2.60
CA LEU A 319 9.34 0.40 -1.58
C LEU A 319 10.25 0.01 -0.43
N ARG A 320 9.74 0.17 0.79
CA ARG A 320 10.38 -0.30 2.02
C ARG A 320 9.90 -1.71 2.34
N VAL A 321 10.82 -2.60 2.72
CA VAL A 321 10.49 -3.95 3.21
C VAL A 321 10.31 -3.93 4.73
N ASP A 322 9.10 -4.24 5.20
CA ASP A 322 8.80 -4.29 6.63
C ASP A 322 9.12 -5.69 7.17
N LYS A 323 8.47 -6.74 6.64
CA LYS A 323 8.66 -8.15 7.07
C LYS A 323 9.11 -9.05 5.93
N ARG A 324 9.92 -10.06 6.24
CA ARG A 324 10.30 -11.16 5.34
C ARG A 324 9.67 -12.48 5.80
N ARG A 325 9.45 -13.39 4.87
CA ARG A 325 9.05 -14.79 5.08
C ARG A 325 10.27 -15.62 5.52
N SER A 326 10.02 -16.84 5.99
CA SER A 326 11.06 -17.80 6.36
C SER A 326 11.92 -18.25 5.17
N ASP A 327 11.37 -18.19 3.95
CA ASP A 327 12.07 -18.47 2.69
C ASP A 327 12.96 -17.30 2.19
N GLY A 328 13.03 -16.19 2.94
CA GLY A 328 13.78 -14.99 2.57
C GLY A 328 13.00 -14.00 1.69
N GLY A 329 11.87 -14.41 1.11
CA GLY A 329 10.99 -13.56 0.31
C GLY A 329 10.31 -12.45 1.13
N VAL A 330 9.81 -11.43 0.45
CA VAL A 330 9.17 -10.27 1.12
C VAL A 330 7.75 -10.66 1.54
N LYS A 331 7.44 -10.51 2.84
CA LYS A 331 6.11 -10.79 3.40
C LYS A 331 5.22 -9.55 3.32
N THR A 332 5.76 -8.42 3.75
CA THR A 332 5.05 -7.13 3.74
C THR A 332 5.99 -6.00 3.34
N CYS A 333 5.43 -5.01 2.63
CA CYS A 333 6.14 -3.82 2.21
C CYS A 333 5.30 -2.56 2.43
N ARG A 334 5.93 -1.39 2.33
CA ARG A 334 5.29 -0.09 2.46
C ARG A 334 5.87 0.90 1.45
N ILE A 335 5.02 1.75 0.89
CA ILE A 335 5.45 2.88 0.06
C ILE A 335 5.69 4.11 0.95
N HIS A 336 6.76 4.86 0.69
CA HIS A 336 7.01 6.12 1.40
C HIS A 336 5.93 7.15 1.06
N ASN A 337 5.46 7.93 2.05
CA ASN A 337 4.35 8.88 1.89
C ASN A 337 4.58 9.90 0.74
N MET A 338 5.82 10.34 0.53
CA MET A 338 6.18 11.22 -0.60
C MET A 338 6.04 10.52 -1.96
N LEU A 339 6.52 9.27 -2.08
CA LEU A 339 6.38 8.48 -3.32
C LEU A 339 4.91 8.15 -3.59
N ARG A 340 4.14 7.87 -2.55
CA ARG A 340 2.70 7.67 -2.63
C ARG A 340 1.97 8.92 -3.14
N ASN A 341 2.30 10.09 -2.60
CA ASN A 341 1.72 11.36 -3.05
C ASN A 341 2.08 11.65 -4.51
N PHE A 342 3.32 11.38 -4.90
CA PHE A 342 3.72 11.43 -6.30
C PHE A 342 2.88 10.47 -7.17
N CYS A 343 2.73 9.20 -6.78
CA CYS A 343 1.91 8.23 -7.52
C CYS A 343 0.46 8.72 -7.71
N LYS A 344 -0.12 9.34 -6.68
CA LYS A 344 -1.47 9.93 -6.75
C LYS A 344 -1.53 11.09 -7.74
N ASN A 345 -0.60 12.03 -7.65
CA ASN A 345 -0.58 13.19 -8.52
C ASN A 345 -0.36 12.78 -9.98
N GLU A 346 0.57 11.87 -10.23
CA GLU A 346 0.87 11.37 -11.57
C GLU A 346 -0.28 10.53 -12.11
N ALA A 347 -0.92 9.68 -11.30
CA ALA A 347 -2.09 8.88 -11.71
C ALA A 347 -3.32 9.73 -12.05
N ARG A 348 -3.51 10.88 -11.38
CA ARG A 348 -4.57 11.85 -11.67
C ARG A 348 -4.27 12.72 -12.89
N SER A 349 -3.01 12.78 -13.32
CA SER A 349 -2.62 13.61 -14.46
C SER A 349 -3.38 13.19 -15.71
N LYS A 350 -3.69 14.15 -16.59
CA LYS A 350 -4.34 13.88 -17.89
C LYS A 350 -3.53 12.90 -18.77
N LYS A 351 -2.22 12.80 -18.52
CA LYS A 351 -1.28 11.95 -19.25
C LYS A 351 -1.48 10.47 -18.92
N GLU A 352 -1.61 10.11 -17.64
CA GLU A 352 -1.74 8.72 -17.22
C GLU A 352 -3.22 8.30 -17.04
N ASN A 353 -4.07 9.20 -16.51
CA ASN A 353 -5.49 8.97 -16.22
C ASN A 353 -5.77 7.57 -15.62
N PHE A 354 -5.00 7.21 -14.60
CA PHE A 354 -4.88 5.84 -14.14
C PHE A 354 -5.85 5.51 -13.00
N PHE A 355 -5.89 6.33 -11.94
CA PHE A 355 -6.83 6.19 -10.82
C PHE A 355 -7.13 7.53 -10.14
N GLN A 356 -8.30 7.63 -9.50
CA GLN A 356 -8.70 8.75 -8.65
C GLN A 356 -9.01 8.25 -7.24
N GLU A 357 -8.29 8.78 -6.25
CA GLU A 357 -8.62 8.58 -4.83
C GLU A 357 -9.79 9.48 -4.42
N VAL A 358 -10.76 8.90 -3.72
CA VAL A 358 -11.91 9.56 -3.14
C VAL A 358 -11.84 9.41 -1.62
N LYS A 359 -11.85 10.55 -0.92
CA LYS A 359 -11.85 10.64 0.54
C LYS A 359 -13.14 11.28 1.04
N MET A 360 -13.47 11.05 2.30
CA MET A 360 -14.61 11.71 2.96
C MET A 360 -14.07 12.70 3.99
N TYR A 361 -14.31 13.98 3.78
CA TYR A 361 -13.97 15.05 4.70
C TYR A 361 -15.27 15.71 5.16
N ASP A 362 -15.50 15.74 6.47
CA ASP A 362 -16.67 16.39 7.09
C ASP A 362 -18.04 15.95 6.50
N GLY A 363 -18.14 14.68 6.08
CA GLY A 363 -19.36 14.12 5.48
C GLY A 363 -19.50 14.31 3.96
N GLU A 364 -18.61 15.05 3.31
CA GLU A 364 -18.57 15.25 1.86
C GLU A 364 -17.42 14.48 1.19
N PHE A 365 -17.59 14.13 -0.09
CA PHE A 365 -16.59 13.39 -0.85
C PHE A 365 -15.70 14.32 -1.67
N GLU A 366 -14.39 14.15 -1.52
CA GLU A 366 -13.39 14.85 -2.31
C GLU A 366 -12.58 13.90 -3.21
N PRO A 367 -12.52 14.15 -4.54
CA PRO A 367 -13.27 15.19 -5.28
C PRO A 367 -14.77 14.85 -5.42
N SER A 368 -15.58 15.87 -5.68
CA SER A 368 -17.03 15.72 -5.87
C SER A 368 -17.36 14.69 -6.94
N VAL A 369 -18.43 13.93 -6.70
CA VAL A 369 -18.88 12.80 -7.53
C VAL A 369 -19.09 13.18 -9.00
N THR A 370 -19.51 14.42 -9.27
CA THR A 370 -19.71 14.96 -10.63
C THR A 370 -18.44 15.06 -11.47
N ILE A 371 -17.25 15.00 -10.86
CA ILE A 371 -15.94 15.10 -11.53
C ILE A 371 -15.40 13.70 -11.90
N LEU A 372 -16.03 12.61 -11.43
CA LEU A 372 -15.50 11.25 -11.52
C LEU A 372 -15.73 10.53 -12.87
N GLU A 373 -16.44 11.14 -13.82
CA GLU A 373 -16.87 10.49 -15.08
C GLU A 373 -15.74 10.08 -16.03
N ASN A 374 -14.51 10.56 -15.80
CA ASN A 374 -13.39 10.41 -16.75
C ASN A 374 -12.23 9.51 -16.29
N PHE A 375 -12.30 8.87 -15.12
CA PHE A 375 -11.18 8.10 -14.56
C PHE A 375 -11.30 6.58 -14.80
N ARG A 376 -10.18 5.92 -15.12
CA ARG A 376 -10.14 4.48 -15.40
C ARG A 376 -10.34 3.59 -14.16
N ARG A 377 -10.01 4.10 -12.97
CA ARG A 377 -10.13 3.40 -11.68
C ARG A 377 -10.51 4.37 -10.56
N LEU A 378 -11.28 3.89 -9.59
CA LEU A 378 -11.63 4.63 -8.38
C LEU A 378 -11.06 3.90 -7.16
N CYS A 379 -10.47 4.66 -6.24
CA CYS A 379 -9.99 4.16 -4.95
C CYS A 379 -10.75 4.89 -3.84
N ILE A 380 -11.57 4.17 -3.08
CA ILE A 380 -12.40 4.75 -2.02
C ILE A 380 -11.83 4.27 -0.68
N HIS A 381 -11.35 5.20 0.15
CA HIS A 381 -10.80 4.91 1.48
C HIS A 381 -11.81 5.07 2.62
N SER A 382 -13.09 5.22 2.28
CA SER A 382 -14.20 5.37 3.22
C SER A 382 -15.24 4.27 3.01
N ASP A 383 -16.30 4.29 3.82
CA ASP A 383 -17.42 3.37 3.65
C ASP A 383 -18.05 3.57 2.26
N VAL A 384 -17.84 2.60 1.37
CA VAL A 384 -18.34 2.59 -0.01
C VAL A 384 -19.86 2.80 -0.03
N SER A 385 -20.57 2.39 1.03
CA SER A 385 -22.00 2.61 1.15
C SER A 385 -22.37 4.10 1.18
N LYS A 386 -21.59 4.92 1.91
CA LYS A 386 -21.81 6.36 2.02
C LYS A 386 -21.53 7.08 0.69
N PHE A 387 -20.53 6.62 -0.06
CA PHE A 387 -20.17 7.17 -1.38
C PHE A 387 -21.27 6.94 -2.42
N LEU A 388 -21.86 5.74 -2.39
CA LEU A 388 -22.99 5.42 -3.25
C LEU A 388 -24.25 6.19 -2.84
N SER A 389 -24.38 6.60 -1.58
CA SER A 389 -25.51 7.39 -1.08
C SER A 389 -25.40 8.92 -1.24
N SER A 390 -24.23 9.45 -1.61
CA SER A 390 -24.02 10.91 -1.76
C SER A 390 -24.12 11.42 -3.20
N GLN A 391 -24.47 10.55 -4.16
CA GLN A 391 -24.73 10.96 -5.53
C GLN A 391 -26.02 11.80 -5.61
N PRO A 392 -26.18 12.72 -6.58
CA PRO A 392 -27.25 13.75 -6.61
C PRO A 392 -28.71 13.25 -6.68
N THR A 393 -28.96 11.95 -6.55
CA THR A 393 -30.29 11.33 -6.64
C THR A 393 -30.63 10.44 -5.45
N VAL A 394 -29.88 10.46 -4.36
CA VAL A 394 -30.04 9.46 -3.29
C VAL A 394 -30.63 10.05 -2.01
N LEU A 395 -31.91 9.75 -1.78
CA LEU A 395 -32.49 9.66 -0.45
C LEU A 395 -31.97 8.40 0.25
N GLU A 396 -31.67 8.57 1.54
CA GLU A 396 -31.21 7.62 2.55
C GLU A 396 -31.40 6.14 2.24
N CYS A 397 -30.31 5.37 2.35
CA CYS A 397 -30.34 4.00 2.87
C CYS A 397 -28.92 3.55 3.26
N GLN A 398 -28.78 3.07 4.50
CA GLN A 398 -27.65 2.25 4.94
C GLN A 398 -27.59 1.00 4.05
N LEU A 399 -26.52 0.81 3.26
CA LEU A 399 -26.44 -0.33 2.35
C LEU A 399 -26.07 -1.59 3.13
N ARG A 400 -27.04 -2.49 3.26
CA ARG A 400 -26.82 -3.93 3.44
C ARG A 400 -26.54 -4.65 2.09
N GLY A 401 -26.28 -3.92 0.98
CA GLY A 401 -26.22 -4.49 -0.37
C GLY A 401 -25.64 -3.63 -1.50
N LEU A 402 -25.63 -4.14 -2.73
CA LEU A 402 -25.25 -3.36 -3.93
C LEU A 402 -26.37 -2.37 -4.33
N PRO A 403 -26.04 -1.20 -4.93
CA PRO A 403 -27.02 -0.27 -5.46
C PRO A 403 -27.71 -0.85 -6.71
N PRO A 404 -28.96 -0.48 -7.04
CA PRO A 404 -29.64 -0.95 -8.25
C PRO A 404 -28.82 -0.76 -9.54
N SER A 405 -28.99 -1.64 -10.54
CA SER A 405 -28.14 -1.70 -11.75
C SER A 405 -28.05 -0.40 -12.53
N PHE A 406 -29.14 0.38 -12.59
CA PHE A 406 -29.18 1.69 -13.24
C PHE A 406 -28.32 2.78 -12.57
N LYS A 407 -27.78 2.50 -11.37
CA LYS A 407 -26.87 3.40 -10.64
C LYS A 407 -25.39 3.14 -10.96
N PHE A 408 -25.07 2.08 -11.71
CA PHE A 408 -23.70 1.87 -12.20
C PHE A 408 -23.44 2.71 -13.45
N PRO A 409 -22.18 3.09 -13.72
CA PRO A 409 -21.85 3.81 -14.95
C PRO A 409 -22.33 3.03 -16.18
N PRO A 410 -23.13 3.64 -17.08
CA PRO A 410 -23.78 2.91 -18.18
C PRO A 410 -22.79 2.31 -19.18
N LYS A 411 -21.55 2.84 -19.24
CA LYS A 411 -20.46 2.34 -20.10
C LYS A 411 -19.48 1.41 -19.38
N LEU A 412 -19.83 0.92 -18.19
CA LEU A 412 -18.93 0.10 -17.38
C LEU A 412 -18.68 -1.26 -18.04
N LYS A 413 -17.45 -1.46 -18.53
CA LYS A 413 -17.03 -2.69 -19.22
C LYS A 413 -16.32 -3.70 -18.31
N SER A 414 -15.74 -3.24 -17.20
CA SER A 414 -14.98 -4.09 -16.30
C SER A 414 -15.26 -3.70 -14.85
N LEU A 415 -15.63 -4.68 -14.02
CA LEU A 415 -15.89 -4.49 -12.60
C LEU A 415 -15.07 -5.49 -11.79
N THR A 416 -14.35 -4.99 -10.78
CA THR A 416 -13.64 -5.82 -9.79
C THR A 416 -14.21 -5.55 -8.42
N LEU A 417 -14.60 -6.60 -7.70
CA LEU A 417 -15.07 -6.53 -6.31
C LEU A 417 -14.12 -7.34 -5.42
N SER A 418 -13.72 -6.76 -4.29
CA SER A 418 -12.84 -7.41 -3.32
C SER A 418 -13.00 -6.88 -1.90
N TYR A 419 -12.99 -7.78 -0.91
CA TYR A 419 -13.25 -7.51 0.51
C TYR A 419 -14.56 -6.75 0.77
N THR A 420 -15.53 -6.91 -0.11
CA THR A 420 -16.82 -6.22 -0.03
C THR A 420 -17.83 -6.95 0.86
N PHE A 421 -17.60 -8.23 1.17
CA PHE A 421 -18.44 -9.04 2.06
C PHE A 421 -19.94 -9.01 1.69
N LEU A 422 -20.24 -8.88 0.40
CA LEU A 422 -21.60 -8.72 -0.09
C LEU A 422 -22.36 -10.04 0.04
N ASP A 423 -23.64 -9.98 0.39
CA ASP A 423 -24.49 -11.16 0.28
C ASP A 423 -24.65 -11.57 -1.20
N TRP A 424 -24.63 -12.87 -1.48
CA TRP A 424 -24.78 -13.42 -2.83
C TRP A 424 -26.07 -12.98 -3.52
N GLY A 425 -27.12 -12.58 -2.77
CA GLY A 425 -28.34 -12.00 -3.31
C GLY A 425 -28.11 -10.73 -4.16
N HIS A 426 -27.00 -10.03 -3.95
CA HIS A 426 -26.68 -8.81 -4.71
C HIS A 426 -26.04 -9.07 -6.08
N ILE A 427 -25.60 -10.28 -6.41
CA ILE A 427 -25.00 -10.58 -7.72
C ILE A 427 -25.99 -10.38 -8.88
N SER A 428 -27.30 -10.50 -8.60
CA SER A 428 -28.41 -10.25 -9.54
C SER A 428 -28.37 -8.83 -10.11
N ILE A 429 -27.97 -7.86 -9.30
CA ILE A 429 -27.80 -6.46 -9.68
C ILE A 429 -26.66 -6.31 -10.71
N LEU A 430 -25.56 -7.05 -10.52
CA LEU A 430 -24.47 -7.06 -11.49
C LEU A 430 -24.88 -7.76 -12.80
N GLY A 431 -25.74 -8.77 -12.71
CA GLY A 431 -26.31 -9.48 -13.85
C GLY A 431 -27.17 -8.63 -14.77
N MET A 432 -27.66 -7.48 -14.28
CA MET A 432 -28.44 -6.50 -15.04
C MET A 432 -27.57 -5.41 -15.72
N LEU A 433 -26.24 -5.49 -15.62
CA LEU A 433 -25.34 -4.54 -16.27
C LEU A 433 -25.16 -4.89 -17.75
N GLU A 434 -25.79 -4.11 -18.62
CA GLU A 434 -25.90 -4.39 -20.05
C GLU A 434 -24.55 -4.39 -20.80
N ASN A 435 -23.59 -3.56 -20.36
CA ASN A 435 -22.31 -3.38 -21.05
C ASN A 435 -21.11 -4.05 -20.35
N LEU A 436 -21.36 -4.87 -19.33
CA LEU A 436 -20.29 -5.46 -18.53
C LEU A 436 -19.63 -6.64 -19.26
N GLU A 437 -18.41 -6.42 -19.75
CA GLU A 437 -17.63 -7.42 -20.50
C GLU A 437 -16.76 -8.30 -19.58
N VAL A 438 -16.28 -7.75 -18.46
CA VAL A 438 -15.37 -8.42 -17.53
C VAL A 438 -15.84 -8.27 -16.10
N LEU A 439 -16.08 -9.38 -15.40
CA LEU A 439 -16.37 -9.39 -13.97
C LEU A 439 -15.28 -10.14 -13.22
N LYS A 440 -14.66 -9.48 -12.24
CA LYS A 440 -13.62 -10.05 -11.39
C LYS A 440 -14.08 -10.06 -9.93
N LEU A 441 -14.26 -11.24 -9.35
CA LEU A 441 -14.57 -11.40 -7.93
C LEU A 441 -13.33 -11.93 -7.22
N LYS A 442 -12.82 -11.20 -6.22
CA LYS A 442 -11.55 -11.51 -5.55
C LYS A 442 -11.72 -11.44 -4.04
N ASP A 443 -11.07 -12.31 -3.27
CA ASP A 443 -10.91 -12.22 -1.81
C ASP A 443 -12.13 -11.66 -1.02
N ASN A 444 -13.02 -12.51 -0.51
CA ASN A 444 -14.21 -12.08 0.27
C ASN A 444 -15.09 -11.03 -0.44
N ALA A 445 -15.14 -11.05 -1.78
CA ALA A 445 -16.05 -10.19 -2.54
C ALA A 445 -17.52 -10.43 -2.13
N PHE A 446 -17.87 -11.69 -1.91
CA PHE A 446 -19.18 -12.12 -1.44
C PHE A 446 -19.05 -13.09 -0.24
N MET A 447 -20.02 -13.08 0.68
CA MET A 447 -20.16 -14.00 1.81
C MET A 447 -21.63 -14.37 2.02
N GLY A 448 -21.91 -15.57 2.52
CA GLY A 448 -23.27 -16.05 2.84
C GLY A 448 -23.54 -17.47 2.35
N ASP A 449 -24.48 -18.16 3.00
CA ASP A 449 -24.68 -19.61 2.86
C ASP A 449 -25.60 -20.05 1.71
N CYS A 450 -26.42 -19.20 1.07
CA CYS A 450 -27.15 -19.45 -0.20
C CYS A 450 -28.23 -18.37 -0.48
N TRP A 451 -28.65 -18.27 -1.75
CA TRP A 451 -29.83 -17.51 -2.22
C TRP A 451 -31.15 -18.22 -1.90
N GLU A 452 -32.21 -17.48 -1.55
CA GLU A 452 -33.57 -17.79 -2.03
C GLU A 452 -34.53 -16.60 -1.94
N ILE A 453 -35.37 -16.43 -2.96
CA ILE A 453 -36.78 -16.10 -2.73
C ILE A 453 -37.53 -17.42 -2.85
N GLY A 454 -37.92 -18.00 -1.72
CA GLY A 454 -39.03 -18.95 -1.62
C GLY A 454 -38.73 -20.46 -1.64
N HIS A 455 -38.45 -20.98 -0.45
CA HIS A 455 -38.68 -22.34 0.05
C HIS A 455 -37.77 -23.51 -0.42
N THR A 456 -36.87 -23.86 0.51
CA THR A 456 -36.43 -25.19 1.00
C THR A 456 -35.19 -25.85 0.37
N ASN A 457 -34.11 -25.85 1.17
CA ASN A 457 -32.94 -26.75 1.19
C ASN A 457 -32.03 -26.88 -0.07
N LEU A 458 -30.87 -26.20 0.05
CA LEU A 458 -29.48 -26.63 -0.28
C LEU A 458 -28.92 -26.50 -1.74
N VAL A 459 -27.90 -25.61 -1.89
CA VAL A 459 -26.54 -25.83 -2.46
C VAL A 459 -26.05 -25.12 -3.77
N THR A 460 -26.82 -24.39 -4.60
CA THR A 460 -26.32 -23.97 -5.95
C THR A 460 -26.57 -22.51 -6.41
N TRP A 461 -25.62 -21.88 -7.14
CA TRP A 461 -25.74 -20.58 -7.85
C TRP A 461 -26.49 -20.77 -9.19
N VAL A 462 -27.64 -20.09 -9.38
CA VAL A 462 -28.47 -20.18 -10.60
C VAL A 462 -28.49 -18.83 -11.34
N ALA A 463 -28.03 -18.80 -12.58
CA ALA A 463 -28.12 -17.67 -13.51
C ALA A 463 -28.65 -18.21 -14.84
N LEU A 464 -29.60 -17.49 -15.45
CA LEU A 464 -30.15 -17.80 -16.77
C LEU A 464 -29.29 -17.10 -17.84
N GLY A 465 -29.27 -17.61 -19.09
CA GLY A 465 -28.41 -17.09 -20.16
C GLY A 465 -28.59 -15.62 -20.56
N HIS A 466 -29.65 -14.97 -20.08
CA HIS A 466 -29.89 -13.53 -20.27
C HIS A 466 -29.36 -12.65 -19.12
N HIS A 467 -28.93 -13.26 -18.01
CA HIS A 467 -28.17 -12.56 -16.98
C HIS A 467 -26.73 -12.44 -17.49
N PHE A 468 -26.21 -11.21 -17.54
CA PHE A 468 -24.92 -10.84 -18.15
C PHE A 468 -24.86 -10.93 -19.69
N PRO A 469 -25.58 -10.04 -20.41
CA PRO A 469 -25.74 -10.13 -21.86
C PRO A 469 -24.44 -9.98 -22.66
N GLU A 470 -23.48 -9.16 -22.20
CA GLU A 470 -22.21 -8.86 -22.89
C GLU A 470 -20.97 -9.49 -22.22
N LEU A 471 -21.14 -10.35 -21.22
CA LEU A 471 -20.03 -10.87 -20.44
C LEU A 471 -19.15 -11.79 -21.28
N ARG A 472 -17.86 -11.45 -21.35
CA ARG A 472 -16.83 -12.16 -22.10
C ARG A 472 -15.91 -12.97 -21.21
N CYS A 473 -15.59 -12.43 -20.03
CA CYS A 473 -14.63 -13.02 -19.11
C CYS A 473 -15.14 -12.95 -17.67
N LEU A 474 -15.09 -14.09 -16.98
CA LEU A 474 -15.34 -14.19 -15.55
C LEU A 474 -14.05 -14.66 -14.87
N GLU A 475 -13.57 -13.90 -13.91
CA GLU A 475 -12.37 -14.23 -13.13
C GLU A 475 -12.74 -14.36 -11.65
N LEU A 476 -12.43 -15.51 -11.06
CA LEU A 476 -12.74 -15.87 -9.68
C LEU A 476 -11.43 -16.17 -8.94
N HIS A 477 -11.09 -15.35 -7.95
CA HIS A 477 -9.82 -15.44 -7.23
C HIS A 477 -10.04 -15.59 -5.71
N ASN A 478 -9.49 -16.66 -5.13
CA ASN A 478 -9.61 -17.01 -3.70
C ASN A 478 -11.07 -17.06 -3.22
N CYS A 479 -11.94 -17.71 -4.00
CA CYS A 479 -13.34 -17.96 -3.65
C CYS A 479 -13.48 -19.36 -3.05
N ASP A 480 -12.88 -19.59 -1.88
CA ASP A 480 -12.75 -20.92 -1.26
C ASP A 480 -14.10 -21.58 -0.92
N GLU A 481 -15.11 -20.77 -0.59
CA GLU A 481 -16.46 -21.23 -0.22
C GLU A 481 -17.42 -21.38 -1.43
N LEU A 482 -17.01 -20.96 -2.63
CA LEU A 482 -17.88 -20.99 -3.81
C LEU A 482 -17.99 -22.43 -4.35
N ARG A 483 -19.14 -23.07 -4.18
CA ARG A 483 -19.36 -24.48 -4.55
C ARG A 483 -19.70 -24.70 -6.02
N GLU A 484 -20.54 -23.85 -6.60
CA GLU A 484 -20.97 -24.01 -8.00
C GLU A 484 -21.09 -22.67 -8.74
N ILE A 485 -20.73 -22.71 -10.02
CA ILE A 485 -20.93 -21.67 -11.04
C ILE A 485 -22.14 -22.08 -11.90
N PRO A 486 -23.08 -21.17 -12.20
CA PRO A 486 -24.31 -21.48 -12.87
C PRO A 486 -24.07 -21.99 -14.27
N ILE A 487 -24.67 -23.13 -14.54
CA ILE A 487 -24.61 -23.74 -15.85
C ILE A 487 -25.21 -22.85 -16.94
N GLY A 488 -26.17 -21.97 -16.60
CA GLY A 488 -26.78 -21.04 -17.56
C GLY A 488 -25.82 -19.97 -18.10
N LEU A 489 -24.64 -19.75 -17.50
CA LEU A 489 -23.57 -18.97 -18.15
C LEU A 489 -23.04 -19.64 -19.43
N ALA A 490 -23.26 -20.95 -19.60
CA ALA A 490 -22.98 -21.64 -20.86
C ALA A 490 -23.88 -21.14 -22.01
N ASP A 491 -25.04 -20.58 -21.70
CA ASP A 491 -26.00 -20.04 -22.67
C ASP A 491 -25.69 -18.59 -23.08
N ALA A 492 -24.83 -17.87 -22.33
CA ALA A 492 -24.47 -16.49 -22.64
C ALA A 492 -23.63 -16.42 -23.94
N PRO A 493 -24.03 -15.63 -24.96
CA PRO A 493 -23.47 -15.71 -26.31
C PRO A 493 -22.00 -15.27 -26.41
N TYR A 494 -21.59 -14.26 -25.63
CA TYR A 494 -20.25 -13.68 -25.70
C TYR A 494 -19.27 -14.23 -24.67
N PHE A 495 -19.71 -15.15 -23.81
CA PHE A 495 -18.88 -15.71 -22.74
C PHE A 495 -17.81 -16.65 -23.29
N ARG A 496 -16.54 -16.22 -23.17
CA ARG A 496 -15.37 -16.81 -23.85
C ARG A 496 -14.29 -17.31 -22.90
N ALA A 497 -14.18 -16.75 -21.71
CA ALA A 497 -13.12 -17.12 -20.77
C ALA A 497 -13.63 -17.21 -19.33
N LEU A 498 -13.17 -18.26 -18.64
CA LEU A 498 -13.36 -18.46 -17.21
C LEU A 498 -12.00 -18.74 -16.57
N ASP A 499 -11.61 -17.91 -15.61
CA ASP A 499 -10.36 -18.07 -14.86
C ASP A 499 -10.68 -18.34 -13.38
N LEU A 500 -10.17 -19.46 -12.88
CA LEU A 500 -10.33 -19.92 -11.51
C LEU A 500 -8.96 -19.96 -10.83
N CYS A 501 -8.71 -19.03 -9.93
CA CYS A 501 -7.52 -19.00 -9.11
C CYS A 501 -7.87 -19.29 -7.66
N HIS A 502 -7.26 -20.30 -7.06
CA HIS A 502 -7.45 -20.73 -5.68
C HIS A 502 -8.93 -20.83 -5.28
N SER A 503 -9.76 -21.48 -6.12
CA SER A 503 -11.21 -21.60 -5.91
C SER A 503 -11.63 -23.05 -6.15
N LYS A 504 -11.14 -23.96 -5.30
CA LYS A 504 -11.14 -25.42 -5.53
C LYS A 504 -12.54 -26.03 -5.65
N LEU A 505 -13.50 -25.56 -4.84
CA LEU A 505 -14.85 -26.11 -4.81
C LEU A 505 -15.62 -25.84 -6.12
N ALA A 506 -15.38 -24.70 -6.77
CA ALA A 506 -16.06 -24.30 -8.01
C ALA A 506 -15.57 -25.05 -9.27
N VAL A 507 -14.42 -25.74 -9.22
CA VAL A 507 -13.78 -26.34 -10.40
C VAL A 507 -14.67 -27.36 -11.12
N ALA A 508 -15.40 -28.19 -10.37
CA ALA A 508 -16.30 -29.19 -10.95
C ALA A 508 -17.41 -28.54 -11.79
N SER A 509 -17.96 -27.44 -11.31
CA SER A 509 -19.01 -26.69 -12.03
C SER A 509 -18.46 -25.94 -13.25
N ALA A 510 -17.25 -25.37 -13.18
CA ALA A 510 -16.60 -24.75 -14.32
C ALA A 510 -16.33 -25.72 -15.47
N LYS A 511 -15.92 -26.96 -15.15
CA LYS A 511 -15.77 -28.04 -16.14
C LYS A 511 -17.11 -28.43 -16.78
N LYS A 512 -18.23 -28.37 -16.05
CA LYS A 512 -19.58 -28.58 -16.63
C LYS A 512 -19.92 -27.49 -17.64
N ILE A 513 -19.60 -26.22 -17.36
CA ILE A 513 -19.81 -25.09 -18.28
C ILE A 513 -18.96 -25.23 -19.54
N GLN A 514 -17.69 -25.61 -19.40
CA GLN A 514 -16.81 -25.88 -20.54
C GLN A 514 -17.40 -26.96 -21.46
N LYS A 515 -17.82 -28.10 -20.89
CA LYS A 515 -18.45 -29.20 -21.66
C LYS A 515 -19.74 -28.77 -22.36
N ALA A 516 -20.56 -27.95 -21.70
CA ALA A 516 -21.79 -27.41 -22.29
C ALA A 516 -21.51 -26.46 -23.47
N LYS A 517 -20.46 -25.62 -23.37
CA LYS A 517 -19.99 -24.75 -24.45
C LYS A 517 -19.40 -25.55 -25.62
N GLU A 518 -18.67 -26.62 -25.34
CA GLU A 518 -18.09 -27.53 -26.34
C GLU A 518 -19.18 -28.33 -27.06
N LYS A 519 -20.17 -28.88 -26.36
CA LYS A 519 -21.27 -29.63 -26.98
C LYS A 519 -22.12 -28.78 -27.92
N LYS A 520 -22.40 -27.52 -27.55
CA LYS A 520 -23.10 -26.56 -28.44
C LYS A 520 -22.31 -26.19 -29.69
N LYS A 521 -20.98 -26.35 -29.66
CA LYS A 521 -20.12 -26.15 -30.83
C LYS A 521 -20.24 -27.31 -31.83
N GLU A 522 -20.59 -28.51 -31.37
CA GLU A 522 -20.81 -29.68 -32.23
C GLU A 522 -22.19 -29.63 -32.92
N ASP A 523 -23.20 -29.08 -32.25
CA ASP A 523 -24.58 -28.97 -32.77
C ASP A 523 -24.80 -27.80 -33.74
N HIS A 524 -23.99 -26.72 -33.65
CA HIS A 524 -24.05 -25.56 -34.54
C HIS A 524 -22.75 -25.43 -35.35
N ASN A 525 -22.83 -25.75 -36.64
CA ASN A 525 -21.75 -25.69 -37.61
C ASN A 525 -21.42 -24.22 -38.00
N ASP A 526 -21.10 -23.38 -37.01
CA ASP A 526 -20.86 -21.93 -37.16
C ASP A 526 -19.36 -21.63 -37.23
N GLU A 527 -18.91 -21.13 -38.39
CA GLU A 527 -17.52 -20.82 -38.75
C GLU A 527 -16.88 -19.64 -37.97
N PHE A 528 -17.58 -19.03 -37.01
CA PHE A 528 -17.13 -17.78 -36.35
C PHE A 528 -17.09 -17.80 -34.82
N ASN A 529 -16.91 -18.95 -34.16
CA ASN A 529 -16.83 -19.00 -32.69
C ASN A 529 -15.44 -19.39 -32.14
N TYR A 530 -14.76 -18.41 -31.56
CA TYR A 530 -13.49 -18.55 -30.83
C TYR A 530 -13.69 -19.50 -29.63
N GLY A 531 -12.79 -20.48 -29.46
CA GLY A 531 -12.90 -21.52 -28.42
C GLY A 531 -13.02 -20.94 -27.00
N PHE A 532 -13.89 -21.55 -26.19
CA PHE A 532 -14.02 -21.23 -24.78
C PHE A 532 -12.74 -21.63 -24.03
N LYS A 533 -12.17 -20.71 -23.24
CA LYS A 533 -10.93 -20.93 -22.50
C LYS A 533 -11.19 -21.03 -21.01
N LEU A 534 -10.99 -22.22 -20.44
CA LEU A 534 -10.97 -22.44 -19.00
C LEU A 534 -9.53 -22.44 -18.49
N SER A 535 -9.23 -21.59 -17.50
CA SER A 535 -7.95 -21.58 -16.78
C SER A 535 -8.20 -21.93 -15.32
N ILE A 536 -7.47 -22.89 -14.77
CA ILE A 536 -7.60 -23.33 -13.37
C ILE A 536 -6.21 -23.27 -12.73
N PHE A 537 -6.12 -22.65 -11.55
CA PHE A 537 -4.90 -22.50 -10.78
C PHE A 537 -5.18 -22.69 -9.28
N PRO A 538 -4.36 -23.44 -8.53
CA PRO A 538 -3.31 -24.33 -9.02
C PRO A 538 -3.90 -25.48 -9.87
N PRO A 539 -3.16 -26.01 -10.85
CA PRO A 539 -3.58 -27.21 -11.58
C PRO A 539 -3.80 -28.37 -10.59
N GLU A 540 -4.85 -29.17 -10.81
CA GLU A 540 -5.11 -30.38 -10.02
C GLU A 540 -3.92 -31.36 -10.15
N GLU A 541 -3.52 -31.99 -9.04
CA GLU A 541 -2.54 -33.08 -9.02
C GLU A 541 -3.06 -34.35 -9.70
#